data_AF-A0AAU5ZW32-F1
#
_entry.id   AF-A0AAU5ZW32-F1
#
_cell.length_a   1.000
_cell.length_b   1.000
_cell.length_c   1.000
_cell.angle_alpha   90.00
_cell.angle_beta   90.00
_cell.angle_gamma   90.00
#
_symmetry.space_group_name_H-M   'P 1'
#
loop_
_entity.id
_entity.type
_entity.pdbx_description
1 polymer ?
#
loop_
_entity_poly.entity_id
_entity_poly.type
_entity_poly.pdbx_seq_one_letter_code
_entity_poly.pdbx_strand_id
1 'polypeptide(L)'
;MDTFAGRLDGAWEWWSAAIEEAQEGRWVRNALERQVMANIRAATNPLHGGRMTPFTEDSWHVRIGRIANWAGVLRLAATAGGWRLQPVIGHSPTHPAGMAELLSGVYAIGEQGEIWMTRLREGGPPPEDEIAKAESFLTGPGSIEDLELFFYD
;
A
#
# COMPACT_ATOMS: atom_id res chain seq x y z
N MET A 1 -19.10 -4.23 9.91
CA MET A 1 -18.53 -5.00 8.79
C MET A 1 -17.66 -4.00 8.06
N ASP A 2 -16.35 -4.09 8.24
CA ASP A 2 -15.40 -3.12 7.68
C ASP A 2 -15.40 -3.24 6.16
N THR A 3 -15.86 -2.19 5.49
CA THR A 3 -15.97 -2.18 4.03
C THR A 3 -14.62 -1.80 3.43
N PHE A 4 -14.33 -2.31 2.23
CA PHE A 4 -13.15 -1.89 1.48
C PHE A 4 -13.09 -0.36 1.28
N ALA A 5 -14.25 0.30 1.15
CA ALA A 5 -14.33 1.75 1.05
C ALA A 5 -13.69 2.46 2.26
N GLY A 6 -14.08 2.10 3.49
CA GLY A 6 -13.48 2.71 4.69
C GLY A 6 -11.99 2.40 4.86
N ARG A 7 -11.55 1.24 4.36
CA ARG A 7 -10.13 0.87 4.31
C ARG A 7 -9.34 1.70 3.30
N LEU A 8 -9.92 1.95 2.13
CA LEU A 8 -9.31 2.77 1.09
C LEU A 8 -9.22 4.23 1.51
N ASP A 9 -10.29 4.77 2.11
CA ASP A 9 -10.31 6.13 2.63
C ASP A 9 -9.25 6.32 3.73
N GLY A 10 -9.19 5.39 4.70
CA GLY A 10 -8.16 5.41 5.75
C GLY A 10 -6.74 5.24 5.19
N ALA A 11 -6.55 4.37 4.18
CA ALA A 11 -5.25 4.22 3.52
C ALA A 11 -4.76 5.53 2.89
N TRP A 12 -5.65 6.27 2.22
CA TRP A 12 -5.34 7.58 1.65
C TRP A 12 -5.08 8.65 2.70
N GLU A 13 -5.83 8.67 3.81
CA GLU A 13 -5.61 9.61 4.92
C GLU A 13 -4.21 9.42 5.52
N TRP A 14 -3.85 8.18 5.82
CA TRP A 14 -2.56 7.84 6.42
C TRP A 14 -1.39 8.08 5.47
N TRP A 15 -1.57 7.73 4.19
CA TRP A 15 -0.58 8.02 3.16
C TRP A 15 -0.37 9.53 3.00
N SER A 16 -1.46 10.29 2.84
CA SER A 16 -1.41 11.74 2.66
C SER A 16 -0.74 12.44 3.84
N ALA A 17 -1.05 12.04 5.08
CA ALA A 17 -0.44 12.62 6.27
C ALA A 17 1.10 12.47 6.28
N ALA A 18 1.62 11.29 5.89
CA ALA A 18 3.06 11.09 5.80
C ALA A 18 3.70 11.89 4.64
N ILE A 19 3.00 12.04 3.52
CA ILE A 19 3.46 12.87 2.39
C ILE A 19 3.50 14.35 2.76
N GLU A 20 2.47 14.86 3.46
CA GLU A 20 2.41 16.25 3.92
C GLU A 20 3.60 16.58 4.85
N GLU A 21 3.88 15.72 5.83
CA GLU A 21 5.04 15.88 6.73
C GLU A 21 6.37 15.93 5.95
N ALA A 22 6.50 15.12 4.90
CA ALA A 22 7.69 15.11 4.05
C ALA A 22 7.81 16.37 3.18
N GLN A 23 6.72 16.80 2.54
CA GLN A 23 6.71 17.98 1.68
C GLN A 23 6.93 19.28 2.47
N GLU A 24 6.46 19.33 3.71
CA GLU A 24 6.68 20.46 4.61
C GLU A 24 8.05 20.40 5.32
N GLY A 25 8.88 19.39 5.00
CA GLY A 25 10.24 19.23 5.53
C GLY A 25 10.30 18.83 7.00
N ARG A 26 9.18 18.43 7.59
CA ARG A 26 9.08 17.98 8.99
C ARG A 26 9.51 16.53 9.16
N TRP A 27 9.37 15.72 8.11
CA TRP A 27 9.93 14.38 8.02
C TRP A 27 10.91 14.27 6.84
N VAL A 28 12.19 14.16 7.14
CA VAL A 28 13.23 13.84 6.15
C VAL A 28 13.68 12.41 6.35
N ARG A 29 13.53 11.58 5.31
CA ARG A 29 13.85 10.17 5.37
C ARG A 29 15.34 9.96 5.66
N ASN A 30 15.65 9.15 6.66
CA ASN A 30 17.02 8.75 6.96
C ASN A 30 17.51 7.65 5.97
N ALA A 31 18.78 7.25 6.09
CA ALA A 31 19.37 6.26 5.19
C ALA A 31 18.65 4.90 5.22
N LEU A 32 18.17 4.46 6.39
CA LEU A 32 17.41 3.22 6.53
C LEU A 32 16.04 3.33 5.85
N GLU A 33 15.31 4.42 6.07
CA GLU A 33 14.00 4.65 5.45
C GLU A 33 14.10 4.69 3.92
N ARG A 34 15.10 5.39 3.37
CA ARG A 34 15.36 5.40 1.92
C ARG A 34 15.67 3.99 1.39
N GLN A 35 16.51 3.23 2.08
CA GLN A 35 16.86 1.87 1.68
C GLN A 35 15.64 0.93 1.72
N VAL A 36 14.79 1.05 2.75
CA VAL A 36 13.57 0.25 2.85
C VAL A 36 12.62 0.59 1.71
N MET A 37 12.42 1.86 1.40
CA MET A 37 11.57 2.28 0.27
C MET A 37 12.07 1.72 -1.06
N ALA A 38 13.38 1.76 -1.31
CA ALA A 38 13.98 1.15 -2.49
C ALA A 38 13.73 -0.37 -2.55
N ASN A 39 13.83 -1.07 -1.40
CA ASN A 39 13.59 -2.50 -1.32
C ASN A 39 12.11 -2.86 -1.55
N ILE A 40 11.18 -2.07 -1.02
CA ILE A 40 9.74 -2.25 -1.27
C ILE A 40 9.47 -2.14 -2.77
N ARG A 41 9.95 -1.07 -3.40
CA ARG A 41 9.79 -0.85 -4.85
C ARG A 41 10.37 -2.00 -5.68
N ALA A 42 11.57 -2.46 -5.34
CA ALA A 42 12.21 -3.58 -6.04
C ALA A 42 11.42 -4.90 -5.89
N ALA A 43 10.75 -5.11 -4.74
CA ALA A 43 9.97 -6.31 -4.49
C ALA A 43 8.57 -6.28 -5.14
N THR A 44 8.04 -5.11 -5.47
CA THR A 44 6.67 -4.94 -5.97
C THR A 44 6.60 -4.59 -7.46
N ASN A 45 7.49 -3.73 -7.97
CA ASN A 45 7.51 -3.29 -9.37
C ASN A 45 7.56 -4.45 -10.41
N PRO A 46 8.41 -5.50 -10.25
CA PRO A 46 8.46 -6.61 -11.20
C PRO A 46 7.13 -7.34 -11.38
N LEU A 47 6.21 -7.22 -10.42
CA LEU A 47 4.93 -7.92 -10.46
C LEU A 47 3.98 -7.31 -11.50
N HIS A 48 4.14 -6.05 -11.86
CA HIS A 48 3.23 -5.33 -12.77
C HIS A 48 3.65 -5.45 -14.24
N GLY A 49 4.90 -5.83 -14.51
CA GLY A 49 5.43 -6.02 -15.86
C GLY A 49 5.36 -4.77 -16.74
N GLY A 50 5.32 -3.58 -16.14
CA GLY A 50 5.20 -2.29 -16.83
C GLY A 50 3.84 -2.01 -17.48
N ARG A 51 2.82 -2.83 -17.20
CA ARG A 51 1.44 -2.56 -17.66
C ARG A 51 0.75 -1.56 -16.74
N MET A 52 -0.15 -0.76 -17.30
CA MET A 52 -0.98 0.15 -16.52
C MET A 52 -2.18 -0.59 -15.92
N THR A 53 -2.58 -0.19 -14.71
CA THR A 53 -3.84 -0.63 -14.09
C THR A 53 -5.07 0.00 -14.75
N PRO A 54 -6.25 -0.63 -14.66
CA PRO A 54 -6.52 -1.93 -14.01
C PRO A 54 -6.11 -3.13 -14.87
N PHE A 55 -5.71 -4.23 -14.24
CA PHE A 55 -5.20 -5.42 -14.94
C PHE A 55 -6.32 -6.39 -15.36
N THR A 56 -7.39 -5.88 -15.97
CA THR A 56 -8.63 -6.63 -16.23
C THR A 56 -8.47 -7.86 -17.13
N GLU A 57 -7.37 -7.94 -17.90
CA GLU A 57 -7.04 -9.08 -18.74
C GLU A 57 -6.47 -10.28 -17.97
N ASP A 58 -6.01 -10.05 -16.74
CA ASP A 58 -5.40 -11.09 -15.92
C ASP A 58 -6.46 -11.83 -15.08
N SER A 59 -6.18 -13.11 -14.82
CA SER A 59 -7.04 -13.90 -13.92
C SER A 59 -7.09 -13.30 -12.50
N TRP A 60 -8.19 -13.54 -11.79
CA TRP A 60 -8.36 -13.12 -10.39
C TRP A 60 -7.20 -13.54 -9.49
N HIS A 61 -6.70 -14.76 -9.65
CA HIS A 61 -5.57 -15.27 -8.86
C HIS A 61 -4.32 -14.40 -9.02
N VAL A 62 -4.05 -13.92 -10.24
CA VAL A 62 -2.89 -13.07 -10.52
C VAL A 62 -3.11 -11.68 -9.94
N ARG A 63 -4.26 -11.05 -10.23
CA ARG A 63 -4.58 -9.68 -9.76
C ARG A 63 -4.55 -9.58 -8.24
N ILE A 64 -5.30 -10.45 -7.56
CA ILE A 64 -5.34 -10.50 -6.09
C ILE A 64 -3.98 -10.90 -5.52
N GLY A 65 -3.26 -11.82 -6.19
CA GLY A 65 -1.92 -12.24 -5.77
C GLY A 65 -0.93 -11.08 -5.73
N ARG A 66 -0.98 -10.17 -6.71
CA ARG A 66 -0.16 -8.96 -6.70
C ARG A 66 -0.50 -8.02 -5.54
N ILE A 67 -1.79 -7.79 -5.30
CA ILE A 67 -2.26 -6.95 -4.18
C ILE A 67 -1.82 -7.57 -2.85
N ALA A 68 -2.08 -8.86 -2.64
CA ALA A 68 -1.74 -9.58 -1.43
C ALA A 68 -0.22 -9.62 -1.17
N ASN A 69 0.61 -9.64 -2.21
CA ASN A 69 2.07 -9.62 -2.05
C ASN A 69 2.56 -8.36 -1.30
N TRP A 70 1.90 -7.22 -1.48
CA TRP A 70 2.23 -6.00 -0.74
C TRP A 70 2.16 -6.21 0.77
N ALA A 71 1.17 -6.94 1.28
CA ALA A 71 1.07 -7.22 2.72
C ALA A 71 2.33 -7.91 3.27
N GLY A 72 2.84 -8.91 2.54
CA GLY A 72 4.06 -9.64 2.92
C GLY A 72 5.29 -8.74 2.89
N VAL A 73 5.48 -7.97 1.82
CA VAL A 73 6.59 -7.02 1.66
C VAL A 73 6.59 -5.97 2.77
N LEU A 74 5.42 -5.41 3.09
CA LEU A 74 5.28 -4.35 4.10
C LEU A 74 5.46 -4.86 5.52
N ARG A 75 5.00 -6.09 5.83
CA ARG A 75 5.30 -6.73 7.13
C ARG A 75 6.80 -6.92 7.33
N LEU A 76 7.52 -7.33 6.29
CA LEU A 76 8.97 -7.49 6.34
C LEU A 76 9.69 -6.13 6.46
N ALA A 77 9.27 -5.13 5.70
CA ALA A 77 9.80 -3.78 5.77
C ALA A 77 9.59 -3.14 7.15
N ALA A 78 8.37 -3.23 7.69
CA ALA A 78 8.02 -2.76 9.03
C ALA A 78 8.90 -3.43 10.10
N THR A 79 9.05 -4.75 10.03
CA THR A 79 9.91 -5.51 10.94
C THR A 79 11.37 -5.08 10.84
N ALA A 80 11.89 -4.92 9.62
CA ALA A 80 13.30 -4.55 9.39
C ALA A 80 13.63 -3.14 9.88
N GLY A 81 12.68 -2.20 9.84
CA GLY A 81 12.86 -0.84 10.35
C GLY A 81 12.35 -0.58 11.76
N GLY A 82 11.81 -1.60 12.44
CA GLY A 82 11.28 -1.45 13.79
C GLY A 82 9.96 -0.66 13.88
N TRP A 83 9.22 -0.55 12.79
CA TRP A 83 7.92 0.13 12.75
C TRP A 83 6.78 -0.85 13.06
N ARG A 84 5.78 -0.37 13.79
CA ARG A 84 4.56 -1.13 14.06
C ARG A 84 3.50 -0.72 13.05
N LEU A 85 3.01 -1.67 12.25
CA LEU A 85 1.87 -1.47 11.38
C LEU A 85 0.60 -1.32 12.23
N GLN A 86 -0.19 -0.29 11.95
CA GLN A 86 -1.39 0.05 12.70
C GLN A 86 -2.66 -0.20 11.86
N PRO A 87 -3.79 -0.53 12.50
CA PRO A 87 -5.07 -0.57 11.82
C PRO A 87 -5.46 0.84 11.36
N VAL A 88 -5.86 0.98 10.10
CA VAL A 88 -6.27 2.28 9.53
C VAL A 88 -7.78 2.53 9.64
N ILE A 89 -8.59 1.47 9.64
CA ILE A 89 -10.06 1.61 9.63
C ILE A 89 -10.51 2.14 10.99
N GLY A 90 -11.20 3.29 10.97
CA GLY A 90 -11.70 3.94 12.18
C GLY A 90 -10.60 4.58 13.05
N HIS A 91 -9.39 4.75 12.51
CA HIS A 91 -8.26 5.36 13.22
C HIS A 91 -7.65 6.46 12.35
N SER A 92 -7.19 7.54 12.99
CA SER A 92 -6.44 8.60 12.32
C SER A 92 -4.94 8.39 12.48
N PRO A 93 -4.12 8.86 11.51
CA PRO A 93 -2.67 8.78 11.61
C PRO A 93 -2.17 9.57 12.82
N THR A 94 -1.09 9.09 13.45
CA THR A 94 -0.45 9.82 14.55
C THR A 94 0.43 10.92 13.97
N HIS A 95 0.41 12.11 14.59
CA HIS A 95 1.32 13.19 14.25
C HIS A 95 2.46 13.32 15.28
N PRO A 96 3.72 13.57 14.84
CA PRO A 96 4.13 13.68 13.43
C PRO A 96 4.09 12.32 12.71
N ALA A 97 3.58 12.31 11.48
CA ALA A 97 3.51 11.11 10.65
C ALA A 97 4.84 10.85 9.95
N GLY A 98 5.22 9.58 9.84
CA GLY A 98 6.44 9.17 9.16
C GLY A 98 6.33 7.80 8.54
N MET A 99 7.42 7.03 8.60
CA MET A 99 7.48 5.73 7.92
C MET A 99 6.45 4.72 8.45
N ALA A 100 6.11 4.75 9.75
CA ALA A 100 5.11 3.84 10.31
C ALA A 100 3.71 4.14 9.76
N GLU A 101 3.33 5.41 9.68
CA GLU A 101 2.04 5.85 9.14
C GLU A 101 1.95 5.56 7.65
N LEU A 102 3.00 5.89 6.89
CA LEU A 102 3.10 5.58 5.46
C LEU A 102 2.90 4.08 5.19
N LEU A 103 3.66 3.23 5.88
CA LEU A 103 3.59 1.78 5.69
C LEU A 103 2.23 1.22 6.12
N SER A 104 1.62 1.77 7.18
CA SER A 104 0.31 1.32 7.67
C SER A 104 -0.80 1.63 6.65
N GLY A 105 -0.78 2.82 6.05
CA GLY A 105 -1.70 3.21 4.98
C GLY A 105 -1.66 2.23 3.81
N VAL A 106 -0.46 1.93 3.31
CA VAL A 106 -0.29 0.96 2.22
C VAL A 106 -0.68 -0.45 2.63
N TYR A 107 -0.24 -0.87 3.82
CA TYR A 107 -0.44 -2.23 4.31
C TYR A 107 -1.91 -2.61 4.37
N ALA A 108 -2.78 -1.66 4.71
CA ALA A 108 -4.22 -1.87 4.72
C ALA A 108 -4.74 -2.43 3.38
N ILE A 109 -4.28 -1.88 2.25
CA ILE A 109 -4.68 -2.35 0.91
C ILE A 109 -4.10 -3.73 0.61
N GLY A 110 -2.83 -3.96 0.96
CA GLY A 110 -2.22 -5.29 0.82
C GLY A 110 -2.96 -6.36 1.61
N GLU A 111 -3.33 -6.07 2.86
CA GLU A 111 -4.08 -6.97 3.74
C GLU A 111 -5.48 -7.28 3.15
N GLN A 112 -6.10 -6.31 2.47
CA GLN A 112 -7.37 -6.58 1.77
C GLN A 112 -7.18 -7.62 0.66
N GLY A 113 -6.04 -7.60 -0.03
CA GLY A 113 -5.65 -8.63 -0.98
C GLY A 113 -5.60 -10.04 -0.35
N GLU A 114 -5.07 -10.17 0.87
CA GLU A 114 -5.05 -11.45 1.59
C GLU A 114 -6.47 -11.94 1.94
N ILE A 115 -7.37 -11.02 2.34
CA ILE A 115 -8.78 -11.32 2.59
C ILE A 115 -9.48 -11.79 1.32
N TRP A 116 -9.31 -11.07 0.21
CA TRP A 116 -9.88 -11.47 -1.08
C TRP A 116 -9.32 -12.79 -1.60
N MET A 117 -8.04 -13.08 -1.37
CA MET A 117 -7.43 -14.35 -1.76
C MET A 117 -8.06 -15.52 -1.00
N THR A 118 -8.36 -15.34 0.28
CA THR A 118 -9.08 -16.34 1.09
C THR A 118 -10.48 -16.56 0.53
N ARG A 119 -11.23 -15.48 0.29
CA ARG A 119 -12.58 -15.54 -0.28
C ARG A 119 -12.61 -16.18 -1.69
N LEU A 120 -11.61 -15.91 -2.53
CA LEU A 120 -11.51 -16.49 -3.87
C LEU A 120 -11.34 -18.02 -3.79
N ARG A 121 -10.53 -18.52 -2.85
CA ARG A 121 -10.36 -19.96 -2.61
C ARG A 121 -11.65 -20.63 -2.14
N GLU A 122 -12.52 -19.88 -1.47
CA GLU A 122 -13.86 -20.33 -1.04
C GLU A 122 -14.91 -20.20 -2.16
N GLY A 123 -14.52 -19.75 -3.37
CA GLY A 123 -15.38 -19.65 -4.55
C GLY A 123 -16.11 -18.31 -4.71
N GLY A 124 -15.83 -17.33 -3.86
CA GLY A 124 -16.41 -15.99 -3.97
C GLY A 124 -15.49 -15.04 -4.74
N PRO A 125 -15.83 -14.59 -5.96
CA PRO A 125 -15.04 -13.57 -6.65
C PRO A 125 -15.08 -12.24 -5.86
N PRO A 126 -13.97 -11.48 -5.80
CA PRO A 126 -13.99 -10.15 -5.22
C PRO A 126 -14.78 -9.19 -6.13
N PRO A 127 -15.27 -8.05 -5.60
CA PRO A 127 -15.88 -7.02 -6.43
C PRO A 127 -14.83 -6.38 -7.36
N GLU A 128 -15.11 -6.34 -8.66
CA GLU A 128 -14.19 -5.80 -9.68
C GLU A 128 -13.81 -4.34 -9.42
N ASP A 129 -14.77 -3.51 -8.99
CA ASP A 129 -14.53 -2.11 -8.72
C ASP A 129 -13.58 -1.90 -7.54
N GLU A 130 -13.65 -2.77 -6.52
CA GLU A 130 -12.73 -2.73 -5.38
C GLU A 130 -11.32 -3.13 -5.79
N ILE A 131 -11.19 -4.18 -6.62
CA ILE A 131 -9.88 -4.63 -7.14
C ILE A 131 -9.24 -3.52 -7.98
N ALA A 132 -9.99 -2.92 -8.91
CA ALA A 132 -9.48 -1.84 -9.75
C ALA A 132 -8.99 -0.65 -8.91
N LYS A 133 -9.73 -0.25 -7.86
CA LYS A 133 -9.33 0.82 -6.94
C LYS A 133 -8.05 0.47 -6.17
N ALA A 134 -7.93 -0.78 -5.69
CA ALA A 134 -6.71 -1.24 -5.00
C ALA A 134 -5.49 -1.26 -5.94
N GLU A 135 -5.67 -1.73 -7.18
CA GLU A 135 -4.64 -1.68 -8.22
C GLU A 135 -4.18 -0.23 -8.47
N SER A 136 -5.13 0.70 -8.65
CA SER A 136 -4.82 2.12 -8.85
C SER A 136 -4.12 2.75 -7.64
N PHE A 137 -4.49 2.41 -6.42
CA PHE A 137 -3.81 2.91 -5.21
C PHE A 137 -2.34 2.45 -5.16
N LEU A 138 -2.08 1.17 -5.49
CA LEU A 138 -0.74 0.58 -5.36
C LEU A 138 0.19 0.93 -6.52
N THR A 139 -0.36 1.14 -7.72
CA THR A 139 0.42 1.17 -8.98
C THR A 139 -0.08 2.15 -10.04
N GLY A 140 -1.08 2.97 -9.73
CA GLY A 140 -1.54 4.03 -10.61
C GLY A 140 -0.64 5.27 -10.60
N PRO A 141 -0.91 6.28 -11.44
CA PRO A 141 -0.25 7.58 -11.33
C PRO A 141 -0.52 8.23 -9.97
N GLY A 142 0.52 8.78 -9.33
CA GLY A 142 0.47 9.30 -7.97
C GLY A 142 0.44 8.22 -6.89
N SER A 143 0.72 6.96 -7.25
CA SER A 143 0.78 5.84 -6.32
C SER A 143 2.13 5.73 -5.62
N ILE A 144 2.30 4.62 -4.92
CA ILE A 144 3.53 4.23 -4.25
C ILE A 144 4.72 4.14 -5.21
N GLU A 145 4.51 3.75 -6.46
CA GLU A 145 5.62 3.71 -7.43
C GLU A 145 6.17 5.10 -7.75
N ASP A 146 5.35 6.14 -7.57
CA ASP A 146 5.70 7.55 -7.74
C ASP A 146 6.18 8.19 -6.43
N LEU A 147 6.31 7.43 -5.32
CA LEU A 147 6.68 7.98 -4.01
C LEU A 147 7.95 8.82 -4.04
N GLU A 148 8.96 8.42 -4.80
CA GLU A 148 10.22 9.16 -4.95
C GLU A 148 10.01 10.60 -5.44
N LEU A 149 8.94 10.89 -6.19
CA LEU A 149 8.60 12.23 -6.67
C LEU A 149 8.06 13.14 -5.56
N PHE A 150 7.58 12.57 -4.46
CA PHE A 150 6.97 13.32 -3.36
C PHE A 150 7.93 13.64 -2.22
N PHE A 151 9.12 13.03 -2.20
CA PHE A 151 10.13 13.29 -1.18
C PHE A 151 11.24 14.19 -1.72
N TYR A 152 11.45 15.32 -1.04
CA TYR A 152 12.67 16.12 -1.22
C TYR A 152 13.78 15.50 -0.37
N ASP A 153 14.57 14.61 -0.97
CA ASP A 153 15.70 13.96 -0.30
C ASP A 153 16.88 14.90 -0.02
#